data_AF-A0A1V5PK29-F1
#
_entry.id   AF-A0A1V5PK29-F1
#
_cell.length_a   1.000
_cell.length_b   1.000
_cell.length_c   1.000
_cell.angle_alpha   90.00
_cell.angle_beta   90.00
_cell.angle_gamma   90.00
#
_symmetry.space_group_name_H-M   'P 1'
#
loop_
_entity.id
_entity.type
_entity.pdbx_description
1 polymer ?
#
loop_
_entity_poly.entity_id
_entity_poly.type
_entity_poly.pdbx_seq_one_letter_code
_entity_poly.pdbx_strand_id
1 'polypeptide(L)'
;MVKEFPELQGIMGGIYALEEEEAVWKGIRSHYKPSSVNDELPDTLIGQVISLADKMDNVTGCFGAGFLPTGSADPYGVRRYTLGVIRLLLYGELEVNLLDLFYRAFELYLEGGFSLKDKKVAEIDFEDFVFQRFENHLLSAGYKYDVIKSIRKGAFINLKDTLLKIKALTIVRDLPEFDSLVIAFTRAFNILQKASFNLNFSTSLLIEEEEHNLYDNFKRTSNELEEFFNKPVIDYTEVMNRLSSLRTCIDRFFDHVMVMVPEDALRNNRLSLLDMVVRLYLRIADFSQIVVEGSEK
;
A
#
# COMPACT_ATOMS: atom_id res chain seq x y z
N MET A 1 -8.16 17.29 -40.11
CA MET A 1 -9.20 16.41 -39.53
C MET A 1 -8.77 15.67 -38.25
N VAL A 2 -7.53 15.19 -38.07
CA VAL A 2 -7.11 14.42 -36.86
C VAL A 2 -6.34 15.27 -35.82
N LYS A 3 -6.72 16.53 -35.62
CA LYS A 3 -6.18 17.39 -34.54
C LYS A 3 -7.16 18.47 -34.06
N GLU A 4 -8.36 18.52 -34.62
CA GLU A 4 -9.35 19.52 -34.25
C GLU A 4 -10.21 18.91 -33.14
N PHE A 5 -10.11 19.50 -31.94
CA PHE A 5 -10.92 19.18 -30.76
C PHE A 5 -10.64 17.85 -30.02
N PRO A 6 -9.39 17.55 -29.60
CA PRO A 6 -9.14 16.44 -28.66
C PRO A 6 -9.92 16.58 -27.34
N GLU A 7 -10.34 17.80 -26.99
CA GLU A 7 -11.18 18.10 -25.84
C GLU A 7 -12.62 17.56 -25.98
N LEU A 8 -13.07 17.27 -27.21
CA LEU A 8 -14.44 16.81 -27.51
C LEU A 8 -14.59 15.28 -27.58
N GLN A 9 -13.52 14.50 -27.32
CA GLN A 9 -13.45 13.04 -27.45
C GLN A 9 -14.68 12.29 -26.89
N GLY A 10 -14.68 11.96 -25.59
CA GLY A 10 -15.80 11.26 -24.96
C GLY A 10 -17.10 12.05 -25.07
N ILE A 11 -17.02 13.39 -25.03
CA ILE A 11 -18.17 14.29 -25.07
C ILE A 11 -19.05 14.04 -26.31
N MET A 12 -18.46 14.02 -27.51
CA MET A 12 -19.22 13.78 -28.74
C MET A 12 -19.75 12.35 -28.81
N GLY A 13 -18.97 11.36 -28.35
CA GLY A 13 -19.43 9.98 -28.26
C GLY A 13 -20.68 9.84 -27.37
N GLY A 14 -20.68 10.51 -26.22
CA GLY A 14 -21.85 10.55 -25.33
C GLY A 14 -23.05 11.29 -25.93
N ILE A 15 -22.81 12.35 -26.71
CA ILE A 15 -23.89 13.06 -27.43
C ILE A 15 -24.53 12.15 -28.49
N TYR A 16 -23.73 11.39 -29.24
CA TYR A 16 -24.26 10.44 -30.23
C TYR A 16 -24.98 9.26 -29.60
N ALA A 17 -24.63 8.89 -28.38
CA ALA A 17 -25.26 7.81 -27.64
C ALA A 17 -26.47 8.26 -26.79
N LEU A 18 -26.97 9.50 -26.90
CA LEU A 18 -28.07 9.99 -26.06
C LEU A 18 -29.37 9.18 -26.13
N GLU A 19 -29.58 8.41 -27.20
CA GLU A 19 -30.74 7.52 -27.35
C GLU A 19 -30.56 6.17 -26.62
N GLU A 20 -29.35 5.87 -26.12
CA GLU A 20 -29.04 4.70 -25.31
C GLU A 20 -29.37 4.91 -23.82
N GLU A 21 -29.25 3.85 -23.02
CA GLU A 21 -29.42 3.93 -21.57
C GLU A 21 -28.51 4.99 -20.93
N GLU A 22 -29.01 5.63 -19.88
CA GLU A 22 -28.32 6.75 -19.22
C GLU A 22 -26.91 6.39 -18.75
N ALA A 23 -26.74 5.19 -18.21
CA ALA A 23 -25.45 4.70 -17.75
C ALA A 23 -24.43 4.53 -18.89
N VAL A 24 -24.90 4.16 -20.10
CA VAL A 24 -24.07 3.93 -21.28
C VAL A 24 -23.57 5.25 -21.84
N TRP A 25 -24.46 6.18 -22.18
CA TRP A 25 -24.04 7.42 -22.82
C TRP A 25 -23.21 8.30 -21.88
N LYS A 26 -23.52 8.31 -20.58
CA LYS A 26 -22.69 9.00 -19.58
C LYS A 26 -21.33 8.33 -19.41
N GLY A 27 -21.28 7.00 -19.42
CA GLY A 27 -20.01 6.25 -19.41
C GLY A 27 -19.14 6.61 -20.61
N ILE A 28 -19.70 6.59 -21.82
CA ILE A 28 -19.00 7.03 -23.05
C ILE A 28 -18.58 8.49 -22.93
N ARG A 29 -19.41 9.36 -22.36
CA ARG A 29 -19.09 10.77 -22.18
C ARG A 29 -17.86 11.00 -21.30
N SER A 30 -17.74 10.26 -20.20
CA SER A 30 -16.79 10.58 -19.14
C SER A 30 -15.58 9.65 -19.05
N HIS A 31 -15.52 8.52 -19.77
CA HIS A 31 -14.42 7.53 -19.63
C HIS A 31 -12.99 8.05 -19.91
N TYR A 32 -12.83 9.15 -20.65
CA TYR A 32 -11.49 9.76 -20.79
C TYR A 32 -10.98 10.37 -19.49
N LYS A 33 -11.88 10.79 -18.58
CA LYS A 33 -11.56 11.37 -17.27
C LYS A 33 -11.02 10.31 -16.30
N PRO A 34 -10.14 10.67 -15.34
CA PRO A 34 -9.48 11.96 -15.23
C PRO A 34 -8.35 12.09 -16.27
N SER A 35 -8.34 13.21 -16.98
CA SER A 35 -7.31 13.55 -17.97
C SER A 35 -6.15 14.36 -17.37
N SER A 36 -6.33 14.90 -16.16
CA SER A 36 -5.29 15.64 -15.44
C SER A 36 -5.40 15.43 -13.92
N VAL A 37 -4.45 15.98 -13.17
CA VAL A 37 -4.42 15.93 -11.70
C VAL A 37 -5.68 16.54 -11.07
N ASN A 38 -6.21 17.60 -11.68
CA ASN A 38 -7.32 18.39 -11.14
C ASN A 38 -8.66 18.10 -11.84
N ASP A 39 -8.66 17.21 -12.82
CA ASP A 39 -9.88 16.84 -13.55
C ASP A 39 -10.84 16.06 -12.65
N GLU A 40 -12.12 16.01 -12.98
CA GLU A 40 -13.09 15.19 -12.26
C GLU A 40 -12.87 13.70 -12.57
N LEU A 41 -13.44 12.82 -11.75
CA LEU A 41 -13.57 11.41 -12.08
C LEU A 41 -14.80 11.20 -12.99
N PRO A 42 -14.87 10.09 -13.72
CA PRO A 42 -16.13 9.65 -14.32
C PRO A 42 -17.21 9.51 -13.24
N ASP A 43 -18.38 10.04 -13.55
CA ASP A 43 -19.56 10.12 -12.68
C ASP A 43 -20.39 8.82 -12.64
N THR A 44 -20.07 7.86 -13.49
CA THR A 44 -20.71 6.54 -13.51
C THR A 44 -19.70 5.42 -13.31
N LEU A 45 -20.13 4.32 -12.71
CA LEU A 45 -19.31 3.12 -12.56
C LEU A 45 -18.80 2.60 -13.91
N ILE A 46 -19.65 2.60 -14.95
CA ILE A 46 -19.26 2.22 -16.32
C ILE A 46 -18.12 3.12 -16.83
N GLY A 47 -18.24 4.43 -16.67
CA GLY A 47 -17.20 5.37 -17.05
C GLY A 47 -15.90 5.13 -16.29
N GLN A 48 -15.97 4.83 -14.99
CA GLN A 48 -14.78 4.52 -14.17
C GLN A 48 -14.10 3.22 -14.60
N VAL A 49 -14.87 2.16 -14.88
CA VAL A 49 -14.34 0.86 -15.34
C VAL A 49 -13.64 1.01 -16.69
N ILE A 50 -14.29 1.64 -17.67
CA ILE A 50 -13.72 1.85 -19.01
C ILE A 50 -12.48 2.74 -18.92
N SER A 51 -12.56 3.83 -18.14
CA SER A 51 -11.43 4.73 -17.88
C SER A 51 -10.22 4.01 -17.29
N LEU A 52 -10.45 3.14 -16.30
CA LEU A 52 -9.39 2.36 -15.68
C LEU A 52 -8.77 1.37 -16.67
N ALA A 53 -9.61 0.66 -17.43
CA ALA A 53 -9.14 -0.32 -18.42
C ALA A 53 -8.27 0.33 -19.52
N ASP A 54 -8.74 1.42 -20.12
CA ASP A 54 -8.01 2.15 -21.18
C ASP A 54 -6.66 2.69 -20.66
N LYS A 55 -6.66 3.27 -19.45
CA LYS A 55 -5.43 3.79 -18.84
C LYS A 55 -4.46 2.66 -18.48
N MET A 56 -4.95 1.54 -17.95
CA MET A 56 -4.12 0.39 -17.60
C MET A 56 -3.56 -0.32 -18.83
N ASP A 57 -4.30 -0.38 -19.94
CA ASP A 57 -3.80 -0.89 -21.22
C ASP A 57 -2.58 -0.09 -21.68
N ASN A 58 -2.73 1.24 -21.77
CA ASN A 58 -1.64 2.12 -22.21
C ASN A 58 -0.43 2.05 -21.27
N VAL A 59 -0.67 2.13 -19.96
CA VAL A 59 0.39 2.09 -18.94
C VAL A 59 1.14 0.76 -19.06
N THR A 60 0.45 -0.37 -18.99
CA THR A 60 1.08 -1.70 -19.03
C THR A 60 1.83 -1.94 -20.33
N GLY A 61 1.23 -1.58 -21.47
CA GLY A 61 1.88 -1.69 -22.79
C GLY A 61 3.18 -0.89 -22.86
N CYS A 62 3.19 0.35 -22.33
CA CYS A 62 4.40 1.16 -22.30
C CYS A 62 5.48 0.60 -21.36
N PHE A 63 5.11 0.07 -20.20
CA PHE A 63 6.05 -0.61 -19.30
C PHE A 63 6.65 -1.86 -19.95
N GLY A 64 5.82 -2.71 -20.52
CA GLY A 64 6.23 -3.93 -21.22
C GLY A 64 7.12 -3.64 -22.44
N ALA A 65 6.81 -2.60 -23.22
CA ALA A 65 7.60 -2.21 -24.40
C ALA A 65 8.85 -1.37 -24.05
N GLY A 66 8.99 -0.89 -22.80
CA GLY A 66 10.10 -0.04 -22.38
C GLY A 66 9.98 1.43 -22.75
N PHE A 67 8.79 1.92 -23.08
CA PHE A 67 8.50 3.31 -23.39
C PHE A 67 8.22 4.15 -22.14
N LEU A 68 9.17 4.16 -21.22
CA LEU A 68 9.07 4.93 -19.98
C LEU A 68 9.43 6.41 -20.22
N PRO A 69 8.70 7.36 -19.61
CA PRO A 69 9.01 8.77 -19.77
C PRO A 69 10.36 9.11 -19.11
N THR A 70 11.18 9.87 -19.81
CA THR A 70 12.46 10.40 -19.31
C THR A 70 12.37 11.90 -19.06
N GLY A 71 12.88 12.36 -17.92
CA GLY A 71 12.82 13.77 -17.54
C GLY A 71 11.39 14.31 -17.45
N SER A 72 11.14 15.51 -17.99
CA SER A 72 9.82 16.15 -17.94
C SER A 72 8.85 15.71 -19.04
N ALA A 73 9.32 15.06 -20.10
CA ALA A 73 8.48 14.64 -21.21
C ALA A 73 7.57 13.46 -20.84
N ASP A 74 6.35 13.43 -21.40
CA ASP A 74 5.40 12.32 -21.27
C ASP A 74 4.76 12.00 -22.64
N PRO A 75 5.54 11.55 -23.63
CA PRO A 75 5.11 11.46 -25.03
C PRO A 75 3.94 10.47 -25.23
N TYR A 76 3.91 9.39 -24.44
CA TYR A 76 2.87 8.36 -24.50
C TYR A 76 1.77 8.53 -23.44
N GLY A 77 1.85 9.57 -22.60
CA GLY A 77 0.87 9.82 -21.54
C GLY A 77 1.00 8.90 -20.32
N VAL A 78 2.06 8.09 -20.21
CA VAL A 78 2.25 7.12 -19.12
C VAL A 78 2.18 7.80 -17.75
N ARG A 79 2.81 8.96 -17.58
CA ARG A 79 2.76 9.69 -16.31
C ARG A 79 1.33 10.11 -15.99
N ARG A 80 0.64 10.70 -16.97
CA ARG A 80 -0.72 11.22 -16.82
C ARG A 80 -1.73 10.10 -16.56
N TYR A 81 -1.66 9.00 -17.31
CA TYR A 81 -2.55 7.86 -17.14
C TYR A 81 -2.30 7.12 -15.84
N THR A 82 -1.04 6.95 -15.41
CA THR A 82 -0.74 6.35 -14.10
C THR A 82 -1.35 7.16 -12.97
N LEU A 83 -1.28 8.50 -13.03
CA LEU A 83 -1.95 9.33 -12.04
C LEU A 83 -3.48 9.17 -12.11
N GLY A 84 -4.04 9.08 -13.30
CA GLY A 84 -5.47 8.83 -13.47
C GLY A 84 -5.92 7.50 -12.86
N VAL A 85 -5.14 6.43 -13.04
CA VAL A 85 -5.33 5.13 -12.39
C VAL A 85 -5.32 5.27 -10.87
N ILE A 86 -4.30 5.93 -10.31
CA ILE A 86 -4.19 6.17 -8.86
C ILE A 86 -5.44 6.91 -8.35
N ARG A 87 -5.90 7.95 -9.06
CA ARG A 87 -7.08 8.72 -8.65
C ARG A 87 -8.37 7.91 -8.72
N LEU A 88 -8.56 7.11 -9.76
CA LEU A 88 -9.73 6.21 -9.89
C LEU A 88 -9.78 5.21 -8.75
N LEU A 89 -8.63 4.62 -8.40
CA LEU A 89 -8.55 3.65 -7.32
C LEU A 89 -8.67 4.30 -5.94
N LEU A 90 -8.22 5.53 -5.73
CA LEU A 90 -8.33 6.23 -4.45
C LEU A 90 -9.72 6.80 -4.18
N TYR A 91 -10.34 7.38 -5.21
CA TYR A 91 -11.50 8.25 -5.05
C TYR A 91 -12.73 7.80 -5.83
N GLY A 92 -12.58 6.82 -6.73
CA GLY A 92 -13.69 6.18 -7.42
C GLY A 92 -14.33 5.09 -6.57
N GLU A 93 -15.24 4.34 -7.16
CA GLU A 93 -16.00 3.25 -6.53
C GLU A 93 -15.38 1.88 -6.79
N LEU A 94 -14.20 1.84 -7.42
CA LEU A 94 -13.51 0.62 -7.80
C LEU A 94 -12.73 0.02 -6.63
N GLU A 95 -12.83 -1.29 -6.44
CA GLU A 95 -12.07 -2.07 -5.46
C GLU A 95 -11.29 -3.15 -6.21
N VAL A 96 -10.12 -2.74 -6.74
CA VAL A 96 -9.31 -3.63 -7.58
C VAL A 96 -7.85 -3.55 -7.15
N ASN A 97 -7.20 -4.71 -7.12
CA ASN A 97 -5.76 -4.82 -6.94
C ASN A 97 -5.04 -4.34 -8.20
N LEU A 98 -4.20 -3.32 -8.04
CA LEU A 98 -3.50 -2.68 -9.15
C LEU A 98 -2.45 -3.61 -9.78
N LEU A 99 -1.80 -4.46 -8.99
CA LEU A 99 -0.83 -5.44 -9.50
C LEU A 99 -1.53 -6.54 -10.30
N ASP A 100 -2.68 -7.02 -9.83
CA ASP A 100 -3.46 -8.03 -10.58
C ASP A 100 -3.93 -7.46 -11.94
N LEU A 101 -4.33 -6.18 -11.98
CA LEU A 101 -4.65 -5.49 -13.23
C LEU A 101 -3.43 -5.38 -14.15
N PHE A 102 -2.28 -5.00 -13.62
CA PHE A 102 -1.03 -4.93 -14.38
C PHE A 102 -0.68 -6.29 -14.97
N TYR A 103 -0.70 -7.36 -14.16
CA TYR A 103 -0.43 -8.71 -14.64
C TYR A 103 -1.41 -9.17 -15.70
N ARG A 104 -2.71 -8.91 -15.51
CA ARG A 104 -3.72 -9.31 -16.50
C ARG A 104 -3.55 -8.57 -17.81
N ALA A 105 -3.32 -7.26 -17.77
CA ALA A 105 -3.04 -6.48 -18.97
C ALA A 105 -1.74 -6.96 -19.66
N PHE A 106 -0.69 -7.26 -18.90
CA PHE A 106 0.58 -7.75 -19.43
C PHE A 106 0.40 -9.09 -20.15
N GLU A 107 -0.39 -9.99 -19.58
CA GLU A 107 -0.73 -11.28 -20.19
C GLU A 107 -1.52 -11.12 -21.48
N LEU A 108 -2.49 -10.19 -21.54
CA LEU A 108 -3.25 -9.90 -22.76
C LEU A 108 -2.33 -9.41 -23.91
N TYR A 109 -1.30 -8.63 -23.62
CA TYR A 109 -0.30 -8.26 -24.63
C TYR A 109 0.51 -9.48 -25.13
N LEU A 110 0.88 -10.40 -24.25
CA LEU A 110 1.58 -11.64 -24.66
C LEU A 110 0.67 -12.55 -25.49
N GLU A 111 -0.60 -12.71 -25.09
CA GLU A 111 -1.63 -13.44 -25.85
C GLU A 111 -1.84 -12.82 -27.24
N GLY A 112 -1.74 -11.49 -27.34
CA GLY A 112 -1.80 -10.75 -28.61
C GLY A 112 -0.55 -10.87 -29.49
N GLY A 113 0.49 -11.61 -29.06
CA GLY A 113 1.72 -11.82 -29.81
C GLY A 113 2.72 -10.68 -29.75
N PHE A 114 2.58 -9.73 -28.81
CA PHE A 114 3.53 -8.65 -28.62
C PHE A 114 4.79 -9.15 -27.89
N SER A 115 5.95 -8.66 -28.32
CA SER A 115 7.22 -8.89 -27.61
C SER A 115 7.41 -7.82 -26.54
N LEU A 116 7.46 -8.25 -25.28
CA LEU A 116 7.65 -7.39 -24.12
C LEU A 116 8.97 -7.72 -23.40
N LYS A 117 9.40 -6.81 -22.51
CA LYS A 117 10.43 -7.06 -21.50
C LYS A 117 10.08 -8.26 -20.60
N ASP A 118 11.05 -8.70 -19.81
CA ASP A 118 10.80 -9.63 -18.72
C ASP A 118 9.73 -9.09 -17.75
N LYS A 119 8.76 -9.94 -17.39
CA LYS A 119 7.61 -9.58 -16.55
C LYS A 119 8.05 -8.99 -15.21
N LYS A 120 9.07 -9.57 -14.58
CA LYS A 120 9.56 -9.13 -13.26
C LYS A 120 10.28 -7.79 -13.35
N VAL A 121 11.04 -7.56 -14.42
CA VAL A 121 11.66 -6.26 -14.66
C VAL A 121 10.59 -5.18 -14.87
N ALA A 122 9.58 -5.46 -15.69
CA ALA A 122 8.49 -4.51 -15.95
C ALA A 122 7.65 -4.23 -14.69
N GLU A 123 7.43 -5.24 -13.85
CA GLU A 123 6.75 -5.12 -12.55
C GLU A 123 7.50 -4.20 -11.59
N ILE A 124 8.82 -4.37 -11.43
CA ILE A 124 9.64 -3.51 -10.57
C ILE A 124 9.60 -2.06 -11.07
N ASP A 125 9.79 -1.86 -12.39
CA ASP A 125 9.71 -0.53 -13.02
C ASP A 125 8.32 0.11 -12.75
N PHE A 126 7.25 -0.67 -12.88
CA PHE A 126 5.87 -0.23 -12.66
C PHE A 126 5.62 0.16 -11.20
N GLU A 127 5.95 -0.72 -10.25
CA GLU A 127 5.77 -0.48 -8.82
C GLU A 127 6.49 0.79 -8.36
N ASP A 128 7.76 0.95 -8.74
CA ASP A 128 8.56 2.11 -8.36
C ASP A 128 7.96 3.40 -8.91
N PHE A 129 7.52 3.37 -10.16
CA PHE A 129 6.97 4.52 -10.86
C PHE A 129 5.59 4.93 -10.35
N VAL A 130 4.73 3.96 -10.04
CA VAL A 130 3.43 4.18 -9.42
C VAL A 130 3.63 4.71 -8.01
N PHE A 131 4.54 4.11 -7.22
CA PHE A 131 4.77 4.53 -5.84
C PHE A 131 5.24 5.97 -5.78
N GLN A 132 6.18 6.36 -6.62
CA GLN A 132 6.68 7.74 -6.67
C GLN A 132 5.55 8.75 -6.95
N ARG A 133 4.57 8.40 -7.78
CA ARG A 133 3.41 9.27 -8.07
C ARG A 133 2.42 9.31 -6.94
N PHE A 134 2.15 8.14 -6.36
CA PHE A 134 1.29 8.03 -5.19
C PHE A 134 1.88 8.85 -4.03
N GLU A 135 3.18 8.74 -3.79
CA GLU A 135 3.92 9.53 -2.80
C GLU A 135 3.80 11.03 -3.08
N ASN A 136 4.08 11.48 -4.31
CA ASN A 136 3.96 12.90 -4.67
C ASN A 136 2.53 13.44 -4.50
N HIS A 137 1.52 12.64 -4.86
CA HIS A 137 0.11 12.99 -4.68
C HIS A 137 -0.23 13.20 -3.20
N LEU A 138 0.24 12.32 -2.32
CA LEU A 138 0.00 12.41 -0.88
C LEU A 138 0.82 13.51 -0.20
N LEU A 139 2.08 13.71 -0.61
CA LEU A 139 2.90 14.84 -0.14
C LEU A 139 2.21 16.18 -0.46
N SER A 140 1.67 16.30 -1.66
CA SER A 140 0.91 17.49 -2.08
C SER A 140 -0.38 17.69 -1.27
N ALA A 141 -0.95 16.60 -0.73
CA ALA A 141 -2.10 16.62 0.16
C ALA A 141 -1.72 16.87 1.65
N GLY A 142 -0.43 17.04 1.97
CA GLY A 142 0.05 17.39 3.30
C GLY A 142 0.45 16.23 4.21
N TYR A 143 0.46 14.99 3.71
CA TYR A 143 0.92 13.83 4.48
C TYR A 143 2.46 13.84 4.61
N LYS A 144 2.98 13.40 5.77
CA LYS A 144 4.43 13.35 6.02
C LYS A 144 5.10 12.22 5.24
N TYR A 145 6.31 12.47 4.73
CA TYR A 145 7.03 11.54 3.84
C TYR A 145 7.30 10.17 4.48
N ASP A 146 7.59 10.15 5.77
CA ASP A 146 7.95 8.97 6.54
C ASP A 146 6.74 8.05 6.80
N VAL A 147 5.55 8.64 7.00
CA VAL A 147 4.26 7.93 7.06
C VAL A 147 3.90 7.32 5.70
N ILE A 148 4.19 8.02 4.61
CA ILE A 148 3.93 7.47 3.27
C ILE A 148 4.86 6.26 3.01
N LYS A 149 6.16 6.40 3.33
CA LYS A 149 7.15 5.34 3.14
C LYS A 149 6.87 4.10 3.98
N SER A 150 6.33 4.26 5.19
CA SER A 150 6.02 3.13 6.07
C SER A 150 4.99 2.17 5.46
N ILE A 151 4.14 2.61 4.52
CA ILE A 151 3.10 1.78 3.91
C ILE A 151 3.47 1.34 2.48
N ARG A 152 4.74 1.46 2.05
CA ARG A 152 5.15 1.04 0.70
C ARG A 152 4.81 -0.42 0.39
N LYS A 153 5.09 -1.31 1.34
CA LYS A 153 4.92 -2.74 1.15
C LYS A 153 3.43 -3.10 1.10
N GLY A 154 2.97 -3.61 -0.05
CA GLY A 154 1.57 -4.01 -0.24
C GLY A 154 0.62 -2.85 -0.55
N ALA A 155 1.11 -1.63 -0.77
CA ALA A 155 0.29 -0.45 -1.08
C ALA A 155 -0.68 -0.68 -2.27
N PHE A 156 -0.22 -1.44 -3.26
CA PHE A 156 -0.94 -1.62 -4.53
C PHE A 156 -1.99 -2.72 -4.52
N ILE A 157 -2.11 -3.47 -3.41
CA ILE A 157 -3.20 -4.44 -3.23
C ILE A 157 -4.53 -3.70 -3.12
N ASN A 158 -4.56 -2.60 -2.35
CA ASN A 158 -5.71 -1.74 -2.23
C ASN A 158 -5.26 -0.31 -1.87
N LEU A 159 -5.37 0.61 -2.83
CA LEU A 159 -4.96 2.00 -2.63
C LEU A 159 -5.89 2.78 -1.67
N LYS A 160 -7.18 2.45 -1.62
CA LYS A 160 -8.12 3.06 -0.64
C LYS A 160 -7.73 2.66 0.77
N ASP A 161 -7.51 1.37 0.98
CA ASP A 161 -7.05 0.81 2.25
C ASP A 161 -5.74 1.46 2.72
N THR A 162 -4.78 1.58 1.79
CA THR A 162 -3.52 2.29 2.01
C THR A 162 -3.74 3.73 2.45
N LEU A 163 -4.64 4.47 1.80
CA LEU A 163 -4.98 5.84 2.20
C LEU A 163 -5.62 5.89 3.60
N LEU A 164 -6.46 4.92 3.97
CA LEU A 164 -7.05 4.85 5.30
C LEU A 164 -5.99 4.60 6.37
N LYS A 165 -5.03 3.70 6.12
CA LYS A 165 -3.86 3.48 7.01
C LYS A 165 -3.03 4.74 7.17
N ILE A 166 -2.74 5.46 6.10
CA ILE A 166 -1.99 6.73 6.14
C ILE A 166 -2.71 7.78 6.97
N LYS A 167 -4.03 7.93 6.79
CA LYS A 167 -4.85 8.84 7.60
C LYS A 167 -4.82 8.47 9.08
N ALA A 168 -5.02 7.19 9.42
CA ALA A 168 -4.97 6.73 10.80
C ALA A 168 -3.59 6.95 11.42
N LEU A 169 -2.50 6.60 10.72
CA LEU A 169 -1.14 6.86 11.18
C LEU A 169 -0.86 8.35 11.40
N THR A 170 -1.43 9.21 10.56
CA THR A 170 -1.29 10.66 10.73
C THR A 170 -1.96 11.14 12.01
N ILE A 171 -3.12 10.59 12.36
CA ILE A 171 -3.85 10.94 13.59
C ILE A 171 -3.13 10.42 14.84
N VAL A 172 -2.73 9.14 14.84
CA VAL A 172 -2.12 8.51 16.02
C VAL A 172 -0.69 8.98 16.27
N ARG A 173 -0.03 9.57 15.27
CA ARG A 173 1.31 10.15 15.43
C ARG A 173 1.37 11.24 16.48
N ASP A 174 0.29 11.99 16.66
CA ASP A 174 0.25 13.09 17.63
C ASP A 174 -0.04 12.61 19.06
N LEU A 175 -0.17 11.29 19.28
CA LEU A 175 -0.36 10.71 20.61
C LEU A 175 0.96 10.68 21.39
N PRO A 176 0.96 11.00 22.71
CA PRO A 176 2.17 11.05 23.53
C PRO A 176 2.99 9.74 23.52
N GLU A 177 2.31 8.60 23.44
CA GLU A 177 2.92 7.27 23.47
C GLU A 177 3.48 6.80 22.10
N PHE A 178 3.23 7.53 21.01
CA PHE A 178 3.55 7.08 19.66
C PHE A 178 5.05 6.94 19.40
N ASP A 179 5.85 7.92 19.79
CA ASP A 179 7.30 7.88 19.57
C ASP A 179 7.94 6.70 20.28
N SER A 180 7.49 6.42 21.50
CA SER A 180 7.96 5.27 22.26
C SER A 180 7.57 3.94 21.63
N LEU A 181 6.37 3.86 21.03
CA LEU A 181 5.94 2.69 20.27
C LEU A 181 6.84 2.44 19.05
N VAL A 182 7.15 3.50 18.28
CA VAL A 182 8.04 3.41 17.12
C VAL A 182 9.44 2.95 17.54
N ILE A 183 9.97 3.45 18.65
CA ILE A 183 11.28 3.04 19.19
C ILE A 183 11.29 1.55 19.56
N ALA A 184 10.28 1.09 20.30
CA ALA A 184 10.15 -0.31 20.71
C ALA A 184 10.05 -1.26 19.50
N PHE A 185 9.21 -0.89 18.51
CA PHE A 185 9.11 -1.63 17.25
C PHE A 185 10.45 -1.66 16.50
N THR A 186 11.10 -0.51 16.34
CA THR A 186 12.33 -0.38 15.56
C THR A 186 13.46 -1.20 16.17
N ARG A 187 13.53 -1.27 17.50
CA ARG A 187 14.46 -2.15 18.22
C ARG A 187 14.22 -3.62 17.87
N ALA A 188 12.98 -4.09 17.96
CA ALA A 188 12.63 -5.47 17.60
C ALA A 188 12.92 -5.76 16.12
N PHE A 189 12.50 -4.88 15.23
CA PHE A 189 12.72 -5.01 13.79
C PHE A 189 14.21 -5.10 13.44
N ASN A 190 15.05 -4.21 13.99
CA ASN A 190 16.48 -4.19 13.70
C ASN A 190 17.24 -5.41 14.21
N ILE A 191 16.83 -5.99 15.35
CA ILE A 191 17.41 -7.24 15.85
C ILE A 191 17.11 -8.38 14.87
N LEU A 192 15.87 -8.46 14.38
CA LEU A 192 15.46 -9.48 13.41
C LEU A 192 16.20 -9.35 12.08
N GLN A 193 16.43 -8.13 11.58
CA GLN A 193 17.18 -7.90 10.33
C GLN A 193 18.65 -8.36 10.41
N LYS A 194 19.23 -8.38 11.62
CA LYS A 194 20.65 -8.76 11.84
C LYS A 194 20.80 -10.24 12.23
N ALA A 195 19.72 -10.91 12.58
CA ALA A 195 19.75 -12.27 13.08
C ALA A 195 19.45 -13.29 11.97
N SER A 196 20.19 -14.39 11.96
CA SER A 196 19.83 -15.60 11.21
C SER A 196 19.16 -16.57 12.17
N PHE A 197 17.89 -16.91 11.91
CA PHE A 197 17.09 -17.77 12.77
C PHE A 197 16.03 -18.52 11.97
N ASN A 198 15.55 -19.62 12.56
CA ASN A 198 14.44 -20.38 12.00
C ASN A 198 13.15 -20.03 12.75
N LEU A 199 12.08 -19.80 12.01
CA LEU A 199 10.75 -19.59 12.57
C LEU A 199 10.23 -20.91 13.14
N ASN A 200 10.39 -21.08 14.45
CA ASN A 200 9.94 -22.27 15.18
C ASN A 200 9.60 -21.89 16.62
N PHE A 201 8.50 -21.15 16.77
CA PHE A 201 8.02 -20.74 18.08
C PHE A 201 7.39 -21.92 18.84
N SER A 202 7.75 -22.08 20.11
CA SER A 202 7.13 -23.00 21.05
C SER A 202 6.89 -22.34 22.40
N THR A 203 5.65 -22.45 22.89
CA THR A 203 5.28 -21.97 24.23
C THR A 203 6.00 -22.73 25.34
N SER A 204 6.52 -23.94 25.06
CA SER A 204 7.28 -24.73 26.03
C SER A 204 8.70 -24.23 26.27
N LEU A 205 9.20 -23.33 25.41
CA LEU A 205 10.53 -22.73 25.47
C LEU A 205 10.49 -21.30 26.04
N LEU A 206 9.35 -20.89 26.59
CA LEU A 206 9.23 -19.66 27.37
C LEU A 206 9.71 -19.94 28.80
N ILE A 207 10.58 -19.07 29.32
CA ILE A 207 11.25 -19.21 30.60
C ILE A 207 10.89 -18.03 31.51
N GLU A 208 11.05 -16.80 31.01
CA GLU A 208 10.85 -15.60 31.82
C GLU A 208 9.39 -15.15 31.80
N GLU A 209 8.90 -14.55 32.89
CA GLU A 209 7.52 -14.04 33.00
C GLU A 209 7.20 -13.04 31.87
N GLU A 210 8.17 -12.21 31.50
CA GLU A 210 8.04 -11.23 30.43
C GLU A 210 7.82 -11.85 29.04
N GLU A 211 8.35 -13.05 28.78
CA GLU A 211 8.13 -13.77 27.52
C GLU A 211 6.69 -14.29 27.44
N HIS A 212 6.20 -14.85 28.54
CA HIS A 212 4.80 -15.28 28.69
C HIS A 212 3.85 -14.09 28.52
N ASN A 213 4.13 -12.99 29.22
CA ASN A 213 3.31 -11.78 29.17
C ASN A 213 3.24 -11.18 27.75
N LEU A 214 4.37 -11.09 27.06
CA LEU A 214 4.41 -10.62 25.66
C LEU A 214 3.62 -11.55 24.74
N TYR A 215 3.78 -12.87 24.87
CA TYR A 215 3.05 -13.84 24.05
C TYR A 215 1.53 -13.79 24.28
N ASP A 216 1.10 -13.75 25.54
CA ASP A 216 -0.33 -13.72 25.87
C ASP A 216 -1.01 -12.43 25.38
N ASN A 217 -0.35 -11.28 25.57
CA ASN A 217 -0.85 -10.01 25.06
C ASN A 217 -0.82 -9.95 23.53
N PHE A 218 0.22 -10.47 22.89
CA PHE A 218 0.27 -10.62 21.43
C PHE A 218 -0.91 -11.45 20.94
N LYS A 219 -1.15 -12.63 21.54
CA LYS A 219 -2.22 -13.54 21.12
C LYS A 219 -3.60 -12.89 21.29
N ARG A 220 -3.85 -12.24 22.42
CA ARG A 220 -5.09 -11.49 22.67
C ARG A 220 -5.28 -10.38 21.63
N THR A 221 -4.27 -9.53 21.45
CA THR A 221 -4.32 -8.41 20.50
C THR A 221 -4.50 -8.91 19.06
N SER A 222 -3.80 -9.96 18.66
CA SER A 222 -3.94 -10.55 17.32
C SER A 222 -5.36 -11.05 17.08
N ASN A 223 -5.97 -11.74 18.05
CA ASN A 223 -7.35 -12.23 17.93
C ASN A 223 -8.35 -11.06 17.83
N GLU A 224 -8.21 -10.04 18.68
CA GLU A 224 -9.04 -8.83 18.61
C GLU A 224 -8.91 -8.16 17.24
N LEU A 225 -7.69 -8.06 16.70
CA LEU A 225 -7.46 -7.44 15.39
C LEU A 225 -8.02 -8.24 14.22
N GLU A 226 -8.07 -9.58 14.28
CA GLU A 226 -8.75 -10.36 13.23
C GLU A 226 -10.24 -10.00 13.14
N GLU A 227 -10.91 -9.73 14.26
CA GLU A 227 -12.30 -9.26 14.24
C GLU A 227 -12.45 -7.90 13.55
N PHE A 228 -11.45 -7.02 13.67
CA PHE A 228 -11.44 -5.74 12.94
C PHE A 228 -11.17 -5.92 11.45
N PHE A 229 -10.24 -6.78 11.07
CA PHE A 229 -9.89 -7.01 9.67
C PHE A 229 -10.98 -7.73 8.86
N ASN A 230 -11.86 -8.47 9.55
CA ASN A 230 -13.02 -9.11 8.92
C ASN A 230 -14.20 -8.16 8.69
N LYS A 231 -14.13 -6.90 9.11
CA LYS A 231 -15.17 -5.90 8.86
C LYS A 231 -15.05 -5.35 7.44
N PRO A 232 -16.18 -4.96 6.80
CA PRO A 232 -16.16 -4.34 5.47
C PRO A 232 -15.45 -2.98 5.46
N VAL A 233 -15.46 -2.28 6.59
CA VAL A 233 -14.74 -1.02 6.79
C VAL A 233 -13.88 -1.17 8.04
N ILE A 234 -12.57 -0.99 7.87
CA ILE A 234 -11.59 -1.15 8.95
C ILE A 234 -11.35 0.22 9.60
N ASP A 235 -11.59 0.31 10.90
CA ASP A 235 -11.19 1.46 11.70
C ASP A 235 -9.72 1.32 12.09
N TYR A 236 -8.84 1.88 11.25
CA TYR A 236 -7.40 1.82 11.48
C TYR A 236 -6.95 2.62 12.71
N THR A 237 -7.71 3.61 13.17
CA THR A 237 -7.38 4.33 14.41
C THR A 237 -7.55 3.39 15.61
N GLU A 238 -8.63 2.62 15.66
CA GLU A 238 -8.83 1.66 16.75
C GLU A 238 -7.86 0.47 16.68
N VAL A 239 -7.51 0.01 15.47
CA VAL A 239 -6.45 -0.98 15.27
C VAL A 239 -5.12 -0.49 15.87
N MET A 240 -4.77 0.77 15.62
CA MET A 240 -3.56 1.39 16.18
C MET A 240 -3.61 1.52 17.70
N ASN A 241 -4.76 1.87 18.28
CA ASN A 241 -4.94 1.91 19.73
C ASN A 241 -4.67 0.53 20.36
N ARG A 242 -5.18 -0.54 19.73
CA ARG A 242 -4.95 -1.92 20.19
C ARG A 242 -3.49 -2.33 20.07
N LEU A 243 -2.83 -2.02 18.96
CA LEU A 243 -1.40 -2.27 18.79
C LEU A 243 -0.56 -1.55 19.85
N SER A 244 -0.91 -0.31 20.19
CA SER A 244 -0.21 0.49 21.20
C SER A 244 -0.18 -0.18 22.58
N SER A 245 -1.16 -1.05 22.89
CA SER A 245 -1.18 -1.80 24.15
C SER A 245 -0.04 -2.81 24.30
N LEU A 246 0.58 -3.24 23.19
CA LEU A 246 1.72 -4.16 23.21
C LEU A 246 3.03 -3.46 23.60
N ARG A 247 3.11 -2.13 23.50
CA ARG A 247 4.32 -1.36 23.78
C ARG A 247 4.96 -1.74 25.11
N THR A 248 4.21 -1.65 26.20
CA THR A 248 4.73 -1.90 27.55
C THR A 248 5.25 -3.33 27.70
N CYS A 249 4.64 -4.30 27.02
CA CYS A 249 5.10 -5.68 27.03
C CYS A 249 6.42 -5.84 26.27
N ILE A 250 6.57 -5.13 25.14
CA ILE A 250 7.81 -5.13 24.35
C ILE A 250 8.96 -4.47 25.13
N ASP A 251 8.71 -3.33 25.78
CA ASP A 251 9.71 -2.64 26.59
C ASP A 251 10.19 -3.54 27.75
N ARG A 252 9.24 -4.12 28.51
CA ARG A 252 9.57 -5.03 29.61
C ARG A 252 10.33 -6.27 29.15
N PHE A 253 9.93 -6.86 28.02
CA PHE A 253 10.65 -7.97 27.41
C PHE A 253 12.11 -7.57 27.15
N PHE A 254 12.35 -6.41 26.57
CA PHE A 254 13.71 -5.97 26.28
C PHE A 254 14.54 -5.57 27.50
N ASP A 255 13.91 -5.18 28.60
CA ASP A 255 14.57 -4.84 29.86
C ASP A 255 15.01 -6.08 30.64
N HIS A 256 14.25 -7.18 30.55
CA HIS A 256 14.46 -8.38 31.38
C HIS A 256 14.93 -9.60 30.58
N VAL A 257 14.70 -9.65 29.27
CA VAL A 257 14.99 -10.80 28.41
C VAL A 257 16.17 -10.52 27.48
N MET A 258 17.27 -11.23 27.69
CA MET A 258 18.40 -11.20 26.77
C MET A 258 18.09 -12.05 25.52
N VAL A 259 17.86 -11.43 24.37
CA VAL A 259 17.50 -12.15 23.14
C VAL A 259 18.65 -13.03 22.62
N MET A 260 19.86 -12.47 22.59
CA MET A 260 21.04 -13.15 22.03
C MET A 260 21.70 -14.04 23.09
N VAL A 261 21.21 -15.28 23.21
CA VAL A 261 21.76 -16.31 24.12
C VAL A 261 22.52 -17.41 23.38
N PRO A 262 23.43 -18.14 24.07
CA PRO A 262 24.18 -19.25 23.47
C PRO A 262 23.29 -20.43 23.05
N GLU A 263 22.21 -20.67 23.79
CA GLU A 263 21.28 -21.77 23.53
C GLU A 263 20.44 -21.48 22.27
N ASP A 264 20.71 -22.22 21.19
CA ASP A 264 20.12 -21.96 19.87
C ASP A 264 18.60 -22.10 19.87
N ALA A 265 18.05 -23.10 20.57
CA ALA A 265 16.60 -23.32 20.64
C ALA A 265 15.89 -22.14 21.31
N LEU A 266 16.43 -21.66 22.44
CA LEU A 266 15.88 -20.52 23.18
C LEU A 266 16.03 -19.21 22.40
N ARG A 267 17.21 -18.97 21.79
CA ARG A 267 17.44 -17.79 20.94
C ARG A 267 16.46 -17.75 19.77
N ASN A 268 16.29 -18.85 19.05
CA ASN A 268 15.34 -18.94 17.94
C ASN A 268 13.89 -18.74 18.40
N ASN A 269 13.53 -19.24 19.60
CA ASN A 269 12.19 -19.03 20.16
C ASN A 269 11.91 -17.55 20.47
N ARG A 270 12.87 -16.87 21.12
CA ARG A 270 12.79 -15.42 21.42
C ARG A 270 12.70 -14.58 20.15
N LEU A 271 13.52 -14.89 19.14
CA LEU A 271 13.46 -14.23 17.83
C LEU A 271 12.14 -14.50 17.10
N SER A 272 11.61 -15.72 17.19
CA SER A 272 10.30 -16.06 16.60
C SER A 272 9.16 -15.29 17.27
N LEU A 273 9.20 -15.11 18.60
CA LEU A 273 8.21 -14.30 19.31
C LEU A 273 8.27 -12.83 18.88
N LEU A 274 9.47 -12.25 18.75
CA LEU A 274 9.64 -10.89 18.24
C LEU A 274 9.17 -10.75 16.79
N ASP A 275 9.44 -11.73 15.93
CA ASP A 275 8.97 -11.75 14.54
C ASP A 275 7.44 -11.79 14.46
N MET A 276 6.77 -12.59 15.29
CA MET A 276 5.31 -12.62 15.38
C MET A 276 4.73 -11.23 15.71
N VAL A 277 5.30 -10.56 16.71
CA VAL A 277 4.91 -9.20 17.11
C VAL A 277 5.17 -8.20 15.99
N VAL A 278 6.38 -8.20 15.41
CA VAL A 278 6.74 -7.28 14.31
C VAL A 278 5.85 -7.48 13.09
N ARG A 279 5.52 -8.71 12.71
CA ARG A 279 4.60 -9.01 11.60
C ARG A 279 3.21 -8.45 11.84
N LEU A 280 2.74 -8.40 13.09
CA LEU A 280 1.44 -7.82 13.41
C LEU A 280 1.40 -6.33 13.08
N TYR A 281 2.44 -5.57 13.42
CA TYR A 281 2.56 -4.17 13.04
C TYR A 281 2.73 -3.99 11.53
N LEU A 282 3.51 -4.86 10.87
CA LEU A 282 3.73 -4.82 9.42
C LEU A 282 2.46 -5.06 8.57
N ARG A 283 1.36 -5.56 9.16
CA ARG A 283 0.05 -5.59 8.49
C ARG A 283 -0.52 -4.18 8.27
N ILE A 284 -0.08 -3.21 9.07
CA ILE A 284 -0.47 -1.81 9.00
C ILE A 284 0.61 -1.01 8.28
N ALA A 285 1.83 -1.03 8.82
CA ALA A 285 2.95 -0.25 8.31
C ALA A 285 4.30 -0.74 8.85
N ASP A 286 5.37 -0.37 8.17
CA ASP A 286 6.74 -0.46 8.66
C ASP A 286 7.10 0.79 9.47
N PHE A 287 6.92 0.70 10.79
CA PHE A 287 7.19 1.81 11.71
C PHE A 287 8.67 2.20 11.75
N SER A 288 9.59 1.34 11.28
CA SER A 288 11.01 1.69 11.21
C SER A 288 11.31 2.80 10.19
N GLN A 289 10.37 3.08 9.28
CA GLN A 289 10.46 4.21 8.35
C GLN A 289 10.03 5.54 8.96
N ILE A 290 9.37 5.52 10.13
CA ILE A 290 8.80 6.71 10.78
C ILE A 290 9.88 7.42 11.59
N VAL A 291 10.00 8.74 11.38
CA VAL A 291 11.00 9.56 12.07
C VAL A 291 10.43 10.10 13.38
N VAL A 292 11.15 9.82 14.48
CA VAL A 292 10.83 10.30 15.83
C VAL A 292 11.91 11.25 16.32
N GLU A 293 11.54 12.27 17.11
CA GLU A 293 12.52 13.18 17.71
C GLU A 293 13.29 12.43 18.81
N GLY A 294 14.56 12.12 18.57
CA GLY A 294 15.43 11.38 19.50
C GLY A 294 16.03 10.09 18.93
N SER A 295 15.62 9.65 17.74
CA SER A 295 16.38 8.63 17.00
C SER A 295 17.58 9.28 16.33
N GLU A 296 18.72 9.32 17.03
CA GLU A 296 20.01 9.63 16.41
C GLU A 296 20.29 8.62 15.29
N LYS A 297 20.72 9.14 14.13
CA LYS A 297 21.20 8.35 12.99
C LYS A 297 22.54 7.70 13.30
#